data_AF-A0A952SYC3-F1
#
_entry.id   AF-A0A952SYC3-F1
#
_cell.length_a   1.000
_cell.length_b   1.000
_cell.length_c   1.000
_cell.angle_alpha   90.00
_cell.angle_beta   90.00
_cell.angle_gamma   90.00
#
_symmetry.space_group_name_H-M   'P 1'
#
loop_
_entity.id
_entity.type
_entity.pdbx_description
1 polymer ?
#
loop_
_entity_poly.entity_id
_entity_poly.type
_entity_poly.pdbx_seq_one_letter_code
_entity_poly.pdbx_strand_id
1 'polypeptide(L)'
;ASLIIVALPEIEPAALTVGRLRDLNPKVPILARAHGQTEAERLGVLGATEVIQPEVEASATLIRHALTWFGVPKNRILDHVEHYRLSMETKRRSND
;
A
#
# COMPACT_ATOMS: atom_id res chain seq x y z
N ALA A 1 -7.89 5.83 20.11
CA ALA A 1 -7.12 4.82 19.36
C ALA A 1 -5.81 5.45 18.89
N SER A 2 -4.72 4.67 18.80
CA SER A 2 -3.41 5.19 18.37
C SER A 2 -3.15 5.00 16.87
N LEU A 3 -3.89 4.11 16.20
CA LEU A 3 -3.86 3.82 14.76
C LEU A 3 -5.18 3.14 14.39
N ILE A 4 -5.69 3.36 13.18
CA ILE A 4 -6.84 2.63 12.64
C ILE A 4 -6.44 1.99 11.31
N ILE A 5 -6.83 0.74 11.11
CA ILE A 5 -6.60 0.00 9.88
C ILE A 5 -7.95 -0.19 9.16
N VAL A 6 -8.02 0.25 7.90
CA VAL A 6 -9.18 0.08 7.02
C VAL A 6 -8.80 -0.92 5.92
N ALA A 7 -9.20 -2.18 6.09
CA ALA A 7 -8.86 -3.28 5.19
C ALA A 7 -10.09 -3.88 4.48
N LEU A 8 -11.03 -3.01 4.09
CA LEU A 8 -12.23 -3.42 3.34
C LEU A 8 -11.86 -3.77 1.89
N PRO A 9 -12.49 -4.78 1.27
CA PRO A 9 -12.18 -5.17 -0.10
C PRO A 9 -12.68 -4.14 -1.12
N GLU A 10 -13.87 -3.58 -0.89
CA GLU A 10 -14.48 -2.62 -1.81
C GLU A 10 -14.06 -1.19 -1.49
N ILE A 11 -13.74 -0.41 -2.53
CA ILE A 11 -13.27 0.97 -2.38
C ILE A 11 -14.33 1.90 -1.78
N GLU A 12 -15.61 1.75 -2.12
CA GLU A 12 -16.66 2.66 -1.65
C GLU A 12 -16.84 2.60 -0.11
N PRO A 13 -17.02 1.41 0.50
CA PRO A 13 -17.00 1.28 1.96
C PRO A 13 -15.70 1.77 2.61
N ALA A 14 -14.54 1.52 1.99
CA ALA A 14 -13.25 1.98 2.50
C ALA A 14 -13.18 3.51 2.54
N ALA A 15 -13.53 4.16 1.44
CA ALA A 15 -13.56 5.61 1.29
C ALA A 15 -14.49 6.27 2.31
N LEU A 16 -15.72 5.76 2.44
CA LEU A 16 -16.68 6.25 3.44
C LEU A 16 -16.12 6.11 4.86
N THR A 17 -15.50 4.96 5.16
CA THR A 17 -14.90 4.72 6.49
C THR A 17 -13.77 5.70 6.76
N VAL A 18 -12.84 5.89 5.82
CA VAL A 18 -11.72 6.84 5.99
C VAL A 18 -12.21 8.26 6.23
N GLY A 19 -13.17 8.74 5.42
CA GLY A 19 -13.76 10.07 5.61
C GLY A 19 -14.39 10.24 6.99
N ARG A 20 -15.21 9.28 7.43
CA ARG A 20 -15.85 9.32 8.75
C ARG A 20 -14.83 9.29 9.90
N LEU A 21 -13.78 8.49 9.78
CA LEU A 21 -12.72 8.45 10.78
C LEU A 21 -11.98 9.79 10.88
N ARG A 22 -11.75 10.45 9.74
CA ARG A 22 -11.10 11.76 9.70
C ARG A 22 -11.99 12.86 10.29
N ASP A 23 -13.31 12.80 10.08
CA ASP A 23 -14.28 13.71 10.73
C ASP A 23 -14.29 13.55 12.26
N LEU A 24 -14.27 12.30 12.75
CA LEU A 24 -14.33 11.99 14.18
C LEU A 24 -13.01 12.30 14.90
N ASN A 25 -11.88 12.04 14.25
CA ASN A 25 -10.57 12.33 14.80
C ASN A 25 -9.61 12.79 13.70
N PRO A 26 -9.43 14.12 13.55
CA PRO A 26 -8.56 14.69 12.53
C PRO A 26 -7.09 14.30 12.65
N LYS A 27 -6.64 13.71 13.76
CA LYS A 27 -5.23 13.41 14.03
C LYS A 27 -4.91 11.92 14.07
N VAL A 28 -5.90 11.03 14.04
CA VAL A 28 -5.61 9.60 14.10
C VAL A 28 -4.90 9.17 12.82
N PRO A 29 -3.78 8.41 12.90
CA PRO A 29 -3.20 7.77 11.75
C PRO A 29 -4.15 6.71 11.18
N ILE A 30 -4.27 6.66 9.86
CA ILE A 30 -5.13 5.70 9.16
C ILE A 30 -4.28 4.95 8.14
N LEU A 31 -4.17 3.64 8.30
CA LEU A 31 -3.59 2.73 7.31
C LEU A 31 -4.72 2.12 6.50
N ALA A 32 -4.75 2.32 5.18
CA ALA A 32 -5.82 1.82 4.32
C ALA A 32 -5.32 0.81 3.28
N ARG A 33 -6.16 -0.16 2.93
CA ARG A 33 -5.95 -1.05 1.79
C ARG A 33 -6.47 -0.39 0.51
N ALA A 34 -5.73 -0.54 -0.59
CA ALA A 34 -6.21 -0.28 -1.94
C ALA A 34 -5.84 -1.46 -2.86
N HIS A 35 -6.68 -1.78 -3.84
CA HIS A 35 -6.35 -2.76 -4.89
C HIS A 35 -5.50 -2.16 -6.01
N GLY A 36 -5.60 -0.85 -6.22
CA GLY A 36 -4.92 -0.18 -7.31
C GLY A 36 -4.66 1.29 -7.05
N GLN A 37 -4.08 1.94 -8.05
CA GLN A 37 -3.55 3.29 -7.90
C GLN A 37 -4.64 4.34 -7.70
N THR A 38 -5.69 4.32 -8.50
CA THR A 38 -6.83 5.26 -8.39
C THR A 38 -7.50 5.16 -7.02
N GLU A 39 -7.61 3.96 -6.46
CA GLU A 39 -8.14 3.74 -5.11
C GLU A 39 -7.20 4.33 -4.06
N ALA A 40 -5.89 4.12 -4.21
CA ALA A 40 -4.90 4.64 -3.28
C ALA A 40 -4.87 6.16 -3.24
N GLU A 41 -4.94 6.82 -4.40
CA GLU A 41 -5.06 8.27 -4.50
C GLU A 41 -6.32 8.78 -3.82
N ARG A 42 -7.47 8.15 -4.12
CA ARG A 42 -8.74 8.51 -3.51
C ARG A 42 -8.68 8.42 -1.98
N LEU A 43 -8.12 7.34 -1.45
CA LEU A 43 -7.99 7.15 0.00
C LEU A 43 -7.02 8.16 0.62
N GLY A 44 -5.91 8.48 -0.08
CA GLY A 44 -4.99 9.53 0.33
C GLY A 44 -5.66 10.91 0.42
N VAL A 45 -6.44 11.29 -0.60
CA VAL A 45 -7.21 12.55 -0.62
C VAL A 45 -8.23 12.61 0.52
N LEU A 46 -8.87 11.49 0.86
CA LEU A 46 -9.81 11.39 1.99
C LEU A 46 -9.11 11.43 3.37
N GLY A 47 -7.78 11.42 3.39
CA GLY A 47 -6.99 11.55 4.60
C GLY A 47 -6.51 10.22 5.18
N ALA A 48 -6.36 9.17 4.37
CA ALA A 48 -5.53 8.04 4.77
C ALA A 48 -4.08 8.52 4.95
N THR A 49 -3.44 8.07 6.03
CA THR A 49 -2.04 8.44 6.34
C THR A 49 -1.06 7.62 5.51
N GLU A 50 -1.38 6.34 5.33
CA GLU A 50 -0.60 5.42 4.52
C GLU A 50 -1.57 4.46 3.81
N VAL A 51 -1.26 4.12 2.56
CA VAL A 51 -2.05 3.19 1.77
C VAL A 51 -1.18 2.03 1.35
N ILE A 52 -1.63 0.82 1.66
CA ILE A 52 -0.98 -0.43 1.31
C ILE A 52 -1.74 -1.08 0.16
N GLN A 53 -0.99 -1.57 -0.83
CA GLN A 53 -1.50 -2.44 -1.88
C GLN A 53 -1.07 -3.88 -1.57
N PRO A 54 -1.95 -4.73 -1.01
CA PRO A 54 -1.59 -6.08 -0.56
C PRO A 54 -0.95 -6.93 -1.64
N GLU A 55 -1.37 -6.75 -2.90
CA GLU A 55 -0.87 -7.49 -4.06
C GLU A 55 0.59 -7.15 -4.37
N VAL A 56 0.99 -5.88 -4.20
CA VAL A 56 2.38 -5.43 -4.34
C VAL A 56 3.24 -6.05 -3.24
N GLU A 57 2.79 -6.01 -1.99
CA GLU A 57 3.54 -6.57 -0.86
C GLU A 57 3.63 -8.11 -0.88
N ALA A 58 2.57 -8.77 -1.34
CA ALA A 58 2.56 -10.20 -1.59
C ALA A 58 3.57 -10.56 -2.70
N SER A 59 3.57 -9.82 -3.81
CA SER A 59 4.51 -10.03 -4.92
C SER A 59 5.96 -9.81 -4.48
N ALA A 60 6.25 -8.74 -3.75
CA ALA A 60 7.56 -8.47 -3.15
C ALA A 60 8.03 -9.64 -2.26
N THR A 61 7.11 -10.19 -1.46
CA THR A 61 7.37 -11.36 -0.62
C THR A 61 7.67 -12.62 -1.45
N LEU A 62 6.90 -12.88 -2.50
CA LEU A 62 7.14 -14.02 -3.40
C LEU A 62 8.49 -13.92 -4.11
N ILE A 63 8.84 -12.73 -4.62
CA ILE A 63 10.13 -12.46 -5.26
C ILE A 63 11.28 -12.73 -4.28
N ARG A 64 11.18 -12.22 -3.04
CA ARG A 64 12.16 -12.49 -1.98
C ARG A 64 12.35 -13.99 -1.75
N HIS A 65 11.26 -14.76 -1.64
CA HIS A 65 11.33 -16.21 -1.43
C HIS A 65 11.98 -16.93 -2.62
N ALA A 66 11.60 -16.57 -3.86
CA ALA A 66 12.17 -17.15 -5.07
C ALA A 66 13.69 -16.90 -5.14
N LEU A 67 14.14 -15.66 -4.94
CA LEU A 67 15.58 -15.33 -4.98
C LEU A 67 16.36 -15.99 -3.85
N THR A 68 15.75 -16.13 -2.67
CA THR A 68 16.36 -16.86 -1.55
C THR A 68 16.56 -18.33 -1.91
N TRP A 69 15.59 -18.96 -2.56
CA TRP A 69 15.68 -20.36 -3.02
C TRP A 69 16.85 -20.57 -3.99
N PHE A 70 17.12 -19.60 -4.86
CA PHE A 70 18.26 -19.63 -5.79
C PHE A 70 19.59 -19.18 -5.18
N GLY A 71 19.68 -18.96 -3.88
CA GLY A 71 20.92 -18.61 -3.20
C GLY A 71 21.44 -17.19 -3.49
N VAL A 72 20.56 -16.28 -3.92
CA VAL A 72 20.94 -14.88 -4.16
C VAL A 72 21.35 -14.21 -2.84
N PRO A 73 22.48 -13.46 -2.80
CA PRO A 73 22.90 -12.75 -1.59
C PRO A 73 21.82 -11.78 -1.06
N LYS A 74 21.62 -11.75 0.25
CA LYS A 74 20.54 -10.99 0.91
C LYS A 74 20.51 -9.51 0.53
N ASN A 75 21.66 -8.85 0.41
CA ASN A 75 21.73 -7.45 -0.02
C ASN A 75 21.14 -7.24 -1.41
N ARG A 76 21.46 -8.12 -2.37
CA ARG A 76 20.87 -8.06 -3.72
C ARG A 76 19.38 -8.35 -3.74
N ILE A 77 18.90 -9.23 -2.85
CA ILE A 77 17.46 -9.49 -2.71
C ILE A 77 16.74 -8.23 -2.22
N LEU A 78 17.28 -7.55 -1.21
CA LEU A 78 16.70 -6.30 -0.70
C LEU A 78 16.68 -5.22 -1.79
N ASP A 79 17.79 -5.02 -2.49
CA ASP A 79 17.87 -4.05 -3.59
C ASP A 79 16.83 -4.35 -4.68
N HIS A 80 16.64 -5.63 -5.03
CA HIS A 80 15.68 -6.05 -6.04
C HIS A 80 14.23 -5.84 -5.60
N VAL A 81 13.90 -6.16 -4.35
CA VAL A 81 12.55 -5.96 -3.80
C VAL A 81 12.20 -4.47 -3.72
N GLU A 82 13.14 -3.63 -3.31
CA GLU A 82 12.95 -2.17 -3.29
C GLU A 82 12.76 -1.61 -4.71
N HIS A 83 13.56 -2.05 -5.67
CA HIS A 83 13.37 -1.68 -7.08
C HIS A 83 12.00 -2.10 -7.61
N TYR A 84 11.53 -3.30 -7.24
CA TYR A 84 10.20 -3.76 -7.62
C TYR A 84 9.11 -2.85 -7.03
N ARG A 85 9.16 -2.55 -5.73
CA ARG A 85 8.22 -1.61 -5.09
C ARG A 85 8.21 -0.27 -5.81
N LEU A 86 9.39 0.35 -5.99
CA LEU A 86 9.56 1.62 -6.69
C LEU A 86 9.01 1.60 -8.13
N SER A 87 9.11 0.48 -8.83
CA SER A 87 8.53 0.36 -10.18
C SER A 87 7.00 0.35 -10.17
N MET A 88 6.40 -0.28 -9.16
CA MET A 88 4.96 -0.18 -8.90
C MET A 88 4.59 1.23 -8.44
N GLU A 89 5.54 1.94 -7.79
CA GLU A 89 5.40 3.35 -7.42
C GLU A 89 5.57 4.34 -8.59
N THR A 90 6.31 3.99 -9.62
CA THR A 90 6.62 4.90 -10.74
C THR A 90 5.58 4.79 -11.86
N LYS A 91 4.99 3.59 -12.05
CA LYS A 91 3.70 3.47 -12.77
C LYS A 91 2.60 4.36 -12.15
N ARG A 92 2.78 4.86 -10.92
CA ARG A 92 1.87 5.83 -10.26
C ARG A 92 1.94 7.24 -10.84
N ARG A 93 2.90 7.60 -11.69
CA ARG A 93 3.02 8.95 -12.28
C ARG A 93 2.92 9.00 -13.80
N SER A 94 3.10 7.87 -14.49
CA SER A 94 3.18 7.83 -15.95
C SER A 94 1.85 7.59 -16.65
N ASN A 95 0.74 7.56 -15.90
CA ASN A 95 -0.60 7.30 -16.44
C ASN A 95 -1.53 8.52 -16.33
N ASP A 96 -0.95 9.69 -16.03
CA ASP A 96 -1.54 11.03 -16.20
C ASP A 96 -1.30 11.54 -17.63
#